data_AF-A0A964W5M7-F1
#
_entry.id   AF-A0A964W5M7-F1
#
_cell.length_a   1.000
_cell.length_b   1.000
_cell.length_c   1.000
_cell.angle_alpha   90.00
_cell.angle_beta   90.00
_cell.angle_gamma   90.00
#
_symmetry.space_group_name_H-M   'P 1'
#
loop_
_entity.id
_entity.type
_entity.pdbx_description
1 polymer ?
#
loop_
_entity_poly.entity_id
_entity_poly.type
_entity_poly.pdbx_seq_one_letter_code
_entity_poly.pdbx_strand_id
1 'polypeptide(L)'
;YSQNIYSSRKIEKACKRDINFRWLLQGLKAPDHATISRFRKDYLSNEVIEDLFYQQVKYLADQKEILFENAFIDGTKIEANANRYTFVWKKAILKNEGKMFQKILALFETINLEELKDFTVQNETLTDDINKILQWLAHEKNKRNIEFVHGIGKRKTKIQKWTEQLSEYKERQEKYNLSKKIFSKR
;
A
#
# COMPACT_ATOMS: atom_id res chain seq x y z
N TYR A 1 -25.72 1.27 -10.30
CA TYR A 1 -25.64 -0.03 -9.62
C TYR A 1 -26.60 -1.03 -10.24
N SER A 2 -27.91 -0.86 -10.13
CA SER A 2 -28.93 -1.73 -10.77
C SER A 2 -28.76 -1.91 -12.30
N GLN A 3 -28.24 -0.90 -13.00
CA GLN A 3 -27.95 -0.95 -14.45
C GLN A 3 -26.53 -1.45 -14.80
N ASN A 4 -25.82 -2.09 -13.86
CA ASN A 4 -24.41 -2.49 -13.99
C ASN A 4 -23.42 -1.34 -14.31
N ILE A 5 -23.80 -0.10 -13.98
CA ILE A 5 -22.95 1.09 -14.05
C ILE A 5 -22.39 1.38 -12.66
N TYR A 6 -21.11 1.03 -12.44
CA TYR A 6 -20.43 1.14 -11.14
C TYR A 6 -19.22 2.10 -11.15
N SER A 7 -18.53 2.19 -12.28
CA SER A 7 -17.33 3.03 -12.42
C SER A 7 -17.73 4.51 -12.43
N SER A 8 -17.01 5.35 -11.67
CA SER A 8 -17.22 6.80 -11.65
C SER A 8 -17.16 7.43 -13.05
N ARG A 9 -16.29 6.93 -13.94
CA ARG A 9 -16.21 7.39 -15.34
C ARG A 9 -17.43 6.98 -16.16
N LYS A 10 -17.95 5.78 -15.92
CA LYS A 10 -19.19 5.33 -16.58
C LYS A 10 -20.40 6.14 -16.09
N ILE A 11 -20.44 6.47 -14.80
CA ILE A 11 -21.48 7.34 -14.21
C ILE A 11 -21.38 8.75 -14.81
N GLU A 12 -20.20 9.37 -14.86
CA GLU A 12 -20.00 10.67 -15.53
C GLU A 12 -20.50 10.64 -16.99
N LYS A 13 -20.14 9.58 -17.73
CA LYS A 13 -20.59 9.41 -19.13
C LYS A 13 -22.12 9.29 -19.22
N ALA A 14 -22.75 8.56 -18.31
CA ALA A 14 -24.20 8.42 -18.24
C ALA A 14 -24.87 9.77 -17.92
N CYS A 15 -24.36 10.52 -16.94
CA CYS A 15 -24.81 11.88 -16.61
C CYS A 15 -24.79 12.84 -17.82
N LYS A 16 -23.90 12.64 -18.79
CA LYS A 16 -23.82 13.46 -20.00
C LYS A 16 -24.72 12.97 -21.14
N ARG A 17 -24.94 11.65 -21.26
CA ARG A 17 -25.54 11.03 -22.46
C ARG A 17 -26.93 10.44 -22.24
N ASP A 18 -27.20 9.93 -21.05
CA ASP A 18 -28.44 9.22 -20.71
C ASP A 18 -29.52 10.22 -20.26
N ILE A 19 -30.74 10.08 -20.78
CA ILE A 19 -31.84 11.01 -20.46
C ILE A 19 -32.30 10.88 -19.00
N ASN A 20 -32.28 9.66 -18.44
CA ASN A 20 -32.71 9.42 -17.06
C ASN A 20 -31.74 10.05 -16.07
N PHE A 21 -30.44 9.93 -16.34
CA PHE A 21 -29.42 10.57 -15.51
C PHE A 21 -29.45 12.10 -15.64
N ARG A 22 -29.73 12.64 -16.83
CA ARG A 22 -29.92 14.09 -17.02
C ARG A 22 -31.17 14.60 -16.31
N TRP A 23 -32.24 13.82 -16.29
CA TRP A 23 -33.45 14.14 -15.53
C TRP A 23 -33.16 14.19 -14.02
N LEU A 24 -32.40 13.21 -13.49
CA LEU A 24 -31.95 13.22 -12.09
C LEU A 24 -31.08 14.43 -11.72
N LEU A 25 -30.29 14.95 -12.68
CA LEU A 25 -29.49 16.16 -12.46
C LEU A 25 -30.33 17.44 -12.44
N GLN A 26 -31.61 17.39 -12.85
CA GLN A 26 -32.52 18.54 -12.84
C GLN A 26 -31.93 19.79 -13.52
N GLY A 27 -31.19 19.59 -14.62
CA GLY A 27 -30.54 20.67 -15.37
C GLY A 27 -29.18 21.14 -14.83
N LEU A 28 -28.71 20.59 -13.70
CA LEU A 28 -27.36 20.87 -13.19
C LEU A 28 -26.28 20.21 -14.06
N LYS A 29 -25.09 20.81 -14.04
CA LYS A 29 -23.93 20.30 -14.78
C LYS A 29 -23.54 18.91 -14.26
N ALA A 30 -23.31 17.99 -15.20
CA ALA A 30 -22.83 16.65 -14.87
C ALA A 30 -21.50 16.70 -14.08
N PRO A 31 -21.41 16.01 -12.93
CA PRO A 31 -20.17 15.96 -12.15
C PRO A 31 -19.11 15.13 -12.88
N ASP A 32 -17.84 15.50 -12.69
CA ASP A 32 -16.72 14.72 -13.22
C ASP A 32 -16.50 13.42 -12.42
N HIS A 33 -15.78 12.45 -13.01
CA HIS A 33 -15.53 11.18 -12.34
C HIS A 33 -14.73 11.33 -11.03
N ALA A 34 -13.91 12.37 -10.92
CA ALA A 34 -13.09 12.61 -9.73
C ALA A 34 -13.96 13.09 -8.56
N THR A 35 -14.96 13.91 -8.84
CA THR A 35 -15.95 14.42 -7.89
C THR A 35 -16.87 13.29 -7.44
N ILE A 36 -17.35 12.46 -8.37
CA ILE A 36 -18.10 11.24 -8.03
C ILE A 36 -17.24 10.33 -7.15
N SER A 37 -15.97 10.11 -7.52
CA SER A 37 -15.07 9.23 -6.77
C SER A 37 -14.76 9.77 -5.36
N ARG A 38 -14.50 11.07 -5.22
CA ARG A 38 -14.28 11.72 -3.92
C ARG A 38 -15.53 11.63 -3.06
N PHE A 39 -16.71 11.94 -3.62
CA PHE A 39 -17.97 11.81 -2.91
C PHE A 39 -18.16 10.40 -2.35
N ARG A 40 -17.93 9.37 -3.17
CA ARG A 40 -18.03 7.97 -2.73
C ARG A 40 -17.03 7.62 -1.63
N LYS A 41 -15.80 8.14 -1.71
CA LYS A 41 -14.76 7.85 -0.72
C LYS A 41 -15.03 8.55 0.62
N ASP A 42 -15.42 9.81 0.56
CA ASP A 42 -15.44 10.69 1.72
C ASP A 42 -16.79 10.65 2.45
N TYR A 43 -17.89 10.31 1.75
CA TYR A 43 -19.26 10.37 2.31
C TYR A 43 -20.04 9.04 2.25
N LEU A 44 -19.70 8.10 1.36
CA LEU A 44 -20.38 6.80 1.28
C LEU A 44 -19.58 5.72 2.01
N SER A 45 -19.45 5.86 3.33
CA SER A 45 -18.94 4.78 4.18
C SER A 45 -19.88 3.57 4.14
N ASN A 46 -19.37 2.40 4.52
CA ASN A 46 -20.19 1.18 4.56
C ASN A 46 -21.44 1.35 5.45
N GLU A 47 -21.28 2.02 6.59
CA GLU A 47 -22.37 2.33 7.52
C GLU A 47 -23.46 3.19 6.87
N VAL A 48 -23.07 4.22 6.11
CA VAL A 48 -24.02 5.09 5.40
C VAL A 48 -24.75 4.34 4.30
N ILE A 49 -24.05 3.47 3.56
CA ILE A 49 -24.66 2.67 2.49
C ILE A 49 -25.67 1.67 3.07
N GLU A 50 -25.32 1.02 4.18
CA GLU A 50 -26.19 0.08 4.88
C GLU A 50 -27.45 0.78 5.41
N ASP A 51 -27.29 1.94 6.06
CA ASP A 51 -28.42 2.73 6.55
C ASP A 51 -29.33 3.19 5.39
N LEU A 52 -28.77 3.70 4.29
CA LEU A 52 -29.53 4.09 3.10
C LEU A 52 -30.33 2.91 2.51
N PHE A 53 -29.77 1.69 2.54
CA PHE A 53 -30.49 0.50 2.10
C PHE A 53 -31.71 0.22 2.98
N TYR A 54 -31.56 0.27 4.31
CA TYR A 54 -32.69 0.09 5.22
C TYR A 54 -33.75 1.18 5.07
N GLN A 55 -33.34 2.44 4.88
CA GLN A 55 -34.27 3.54 4.59
C GLN A 55 -35.08 3.26 3.31
N GLN A 56 -34.42 2.78 2.25
CA GLN A 56 -35.10 2.42 0.99
C GLN A 56 -36.09 1.27 1.17
N VAL A 57 -35.70 0.20 1.86
CA VAL A 57 -36.60 -0.94 2.15
C VAL A 57 -37.81 -0.48 2.96
N LYS A 58 -37.59 0.33 4.00
CA LYS A 58 -38.67 0.87 4.83
C LYS A 58 -39.62 1.76 4.02
N TYR A 59 -39.09 2.65 3.19
CA TYR A 59 -39.90 3.50 2.32
C TYR A 59 -40.80 2.67 1.40
N LEU A 60 -40.25 1.63 0.76
CA LEU A 60 -41.02 0.75 -0.13
C LEU A 60 -42.07 -0.07 0.63
N ALA A 61 -41.76 -0.49 1.86
CA ALA A 61 -42.73 -1.14 2.75
C ALA A 61 -43.90 -0.22 3.09
N ASP A 62 -43.63 1.03 3.44
CA ASP A 62 -44.65 2.03 3.78
C ASP A 62 -45.56 2.34 2.56
N GLN A 63 -45.00 2.29 1.35
CA GLN A 63 -45.76 2.41 0.10
C GLN A 63 -46.50 1.13 -0.32
N LYS A 64 -46.43 0.05 0.47
CA LYS A 64 -47.01 -1.27 0.17
C LYS A 64 -46.48 -1.92 -1.12
N GLU A 65 -45.28 -1.55 -1.53
CA GLU A 65 -44.57 -2.13 -2.69
C GLU A 65 -43.81 -3.42 -2.32
N ILE A 66 -43.70 -3.74 -1.02
CA ILE A 66 -43.05 -4.96 -0.51
C ILE A 66 -44.01 -5.68 0.45
N LEU A 67 -44.32 -6.95 0.14
CA LEU A 67 -45.24 -7.79 0.93
C LEU A 67 -44.54 -8.63 2.01
N PHE A 68 -43.20 -8.72 1.99
CA PHE A 68 -42.37 -9.52 2.91
C PHE A 68 -42.70 -11.03 2.98
N GLU A 69 -43.50 -11.56 2.06
CA GLU A 69 -43.90 -12.98 2.05
C GLU A 69 -42.76 -13.92 1.60
N ASN A 70 -41.89 -13.43 0.71
CA ASN A 70 -40.82 -14.21 0.10
C ASN A 70 -39.49 -13.49 0.26
N ALA A 71 -38.48 -14.16 0.82
CA ALA A 71 -37.11 -13.68 0.88
C ALA A 71 -36.21 -14.54 -0.01
N PHE A 72 -35.64 -13.92 -1.05
CA PHE A 72 -34.66 -14.55 -1.92
C PHE A 72 -33.26 -14.24 -1.41
N ILE A 73 -32.59 -15.24 -0.85
CA ILE A 73 -31.21 -15.12 -0.37
C ILE A 73 -30.31 -15.76 -1.43
N ASP A 74 -29.60 -14.94 -2.19
CA ASP A 74 -28.57 -15.41 -3.11
C ASP A 74 -27.18 -15.28 -2.46
N GLY A 75 -26.35 -16.31 -2.67
CA GLY A 75 -25.01 -16.34 -2.13
C GLY A 75 -24.06 -15.53 -3.03
N THR A 76 -23.61 -14.37 -2.57
CA THR A 76 -22.48 -13.70 -3.24
C THR A 76 -21.19 -14.40 -2.83
N LYS A 77 -20.51 -15.05 -3.80
CA LYS A 77 -19.15 -15.57 -3.59
C LYS A 77 -18.18 -14.41 -3.49
N ILE A 78 -17.94 -13.95 -2.26
CA ILE A 78 -16.82 -13.05 -1.97
C ILE A 78 -15.58 -13.92 -1.97
N GLU A 79 -14.72 -13.76 -2.97
CA GLU A 79 -13.40 -14.37 -2.92
C GLU A 79 -12.68 -13.82 -1.69
N ALA A 80 -12.30 -14.71 -0.78
CA ALA A 80 -11.39 -14.31 0.28
C ALA A 80 -10.14 -13.75 -0.40
N ASN A 81 -9.69 -12.54 0.00
CA ASN A 81 -8.33 -12.10 -0.23
C ASN A 81 -7.41 -12.94 0.66
N ALA A 82 -7.37 -14.25 0.40
CA ALA A 82 -6.66 -15.22 1.16
C ALA A 82 -5.24 -15.29 0.62
N ASN A 83 -4.40 -14.32 0.97
CA ASN A 83 -2.96 -14.54 0.90
C ASN A 83 -2.51 -15.42 2.08
N ARG A 84 -3.15 -16.59 2.24
CA ARG A 84 -2.89 -17.53 3.34
C ARG A 84 -1.54 -18.23 3.16
N TYR A 85 -0.98 -18.17 1.94
CA TYR A 85 0.38 -18.55 1.60
C TYR A 85 0.88 -17.65 0.48
N THR A 86 1.61 -16.57 0.80
CA THR A 86 2.44 -15.86 -0.18
C THR A 86 3.44 -16.86 -0.73
N PHE A 87 3.21 -17.37 -1.94
CA PHE A 87 4.13 -18.29 -2.57
C PHE A 87 5.47 -17.57 -2.78
N VAL A 88 6.49 -18.01 -2.07
CA VAL A 88 7.83 -17.44 -2.13
C VAL A 88 8.75 -18.39 -2.89
N TRP A 89 9.36 -17.89 -3.96
CA TRP A 89 10.27 -18.68 -4.79
C TRP A 89 11.64 -18.77 -4.11
N LYS A 90 11.94 -19.91 -3.46
CA LYS A 90 13.21 -20.15 -2.73
C LYS A 90 14.44 -19.74 -3.54
N LYS A 91 14.53 -20.17 -4.81
CA LYS A 91 15.64 -19.84 -5.71
C LYS A 91 15.77 -18.33 -5.98
N ALA A 92 14.64 -17.63 -6.11
CA ALA A 92 14.65 -16.18 -6.35
C ALA A 92 15.10 -15.42 -5.10
N ILE A 93 14.65 -15.85 -3.91
CA ILE A 93 15.07 -15.24 -2.64
C ILE A 93 16.56 -15.39 -2.43
N LEU A 94 17.10 -16.62 -2.48
CA LEU A 94 18.52 -16.86 -2.26
C LEU A 94 19.41 -16.08 -3.26
N LYS A 95 19.00 -16.04 -4.54
CA LYS A 95 19.72 -15.29 -5.57
C LYS A 95 19.72 -13.78 -5.28
N ASN A 96 18.57 -13.21 -4.92
CA ASN A 96 18.43 -11.78 -4.69
C ASN A 96 19.08 -11.33 -3.38
N GLU A 97 19.00 -12.17 -2.35
CA GLU A 97 19.69 -11.97 -1.08
C GLU A 97 21.20 -11.98 -1.26
N GLY A 98 21.77 -12.98 -1.97
CA GLY A 98 23.21 -13.01 -2.25
C GLY A 98 23.69 -11.79 -3.05
N LYS A 99 22.91 -11.33 -4.04
CA LYS A 99 23.19 -10.07 -4.76
C LYS A 99 23.13 -8.85 -3.85
N MET A 100 22.20 -8.82 -2.90
CA MET A 100 22.08 -7.73 -1.93
C MET A 100 23.26 -7.72 -0.98
N PHE A 101 23.71 -8.88 -0.50
CA PHE A 101 24.90 -9.00 0.35
C PHE A 101 26.15 -8.41 -0.31
N GLN A 102 26.38 -8.69 -1.60
CA GLN A 102 27.49 -8.09 -2.36
C GLN A 102 27.40 -6.55 -2.43
N LYS A 103 26.18 -5.99 -2.53
CA LYS A 103 25.99 -4.53 -2.48
C LYS A 103 26.26 -3.96 -1.09
N ILE A 104 25.92 -4.71 -0.03
CA ILE A 104 26.20 -4.31 1.34
C ILE A 104 27.72 -4.28 1.57
N LEU A 105 28.46 -5.30 1.13
CA LEU A 105 29.92 -5.33 1.18
C LEU A 105 30.54 -4.09 0.51
N ALA A 106 30.15 -3.80 -0.74
CA ALA A 106 30.64 -2.63 -1.46
C ALA A 106 30.30 -1.30 -0.76
N LEU A 107 29.12 -1.22 -0.12
CA LEU A 107 28.72 -0.04 0.64
C LEU A 107 29.57 0.12 1.92
N PHE A 108 29.87 -0.98 2.62
CA PHE A 108 30.76 -0.98 3.79
C PHE A 108 32.17 -0.54 3.40
N GLU A 109 32.72 -1.07 2.31
CA GLU A 109 34.02 -0.64 1.77
C GLU A 109 34.03 0.87 1.46
N THR A 110 32.97 1.36 0.82
CA THR A 110 32.84 2.80 0.50
C THR A 110 32.83 3.65 1.78
N ILE A 111 32.07 3.25 2.80
CA ILE A 111 32.00 3.96 4.08
C ILE A 111 33.36 3.92 4.78
N ASN A 112 34.00 2.75 4.83
CA ASN A 112 35.30 2.56 5.44
C ASN A 112 36.39 3.44 4.82
N LEU A 113 36.43 3.51 3.49
CA LEU A 113 37.39 4.33 2.75
C LEU A 113 37.12 5.83 2.94
N GLU A 114 35.86 6.27 2.87
CA GLU A 114 35.54 7.70 2.94
C GLU A 114 35.62 8.27 4.36
N GLU A 115 35.33 7.45 5.38
CA GLU A 115 35.18 7.89 6.77
C GLU A 115 36.28 7.33 7.67
N LEU A 116 37.30 6.68 7.07
CA LEU A 116 38.45 6.06 7.73
C LEU A 116 38.01 5.14 8.88
N LYS A 117 37.15 4.18 8.53
CA LYS A 117 36.59 3.18 9.45
C LYS A 117 36.98 1.78 9.01
N ASP A 118 36.88 0.84 9.94
CA ASP A 118 37.17 -0.58 9.73
C ASP A 118 35.95 -1.43 10.10
N PHE A 119 34.79 -1.10 9.55
CA PHE A 119 33.60 -1.95 9.74
C PHE A 119 33.73 -3.23 8.94
N THR A 120 33.43 -4.35 9.59
CA THR A 120 33.38 -5.67 8.95
C THR A 120 31.94 -6.16 8.92
N VAL A 121 31.62 -7.00 7.94
CA VAL A 121 30.30 -7.63 7.81
C VAL A 121 30.45 -9.09 7.45
N GLN A 122 29.70 -9.94 8.13
CA GLN A 122 29.58 -11.37 7.84
C GLN A 122 28.11 -11.72 7.57
N ASN A 123 27.86 -12.86 6.91
CA ASN A 123 26.49 -13.26 6.59
C ASN A 123 25.67 -13.56 7.85
N GLU A 124 26.31 -14.16 8.84
CA GLU A 124 25.70 -14.61 10.09
C GLU A 124 25.33 -13.43 10.99
N THR A 125 26.15 -12.37 11.00
CA THR A 125 26.00 -11.17 11.83
C THR A 125 25.47 -9.96 11.05
N LEU A 126 25.02 -10.16 9.80
CA LEU A 126 24.67 -9.09 8.86
C LEU A 126 23.76 -8.02 9.45
N THR A 127 22.70 -8.44 10.15
CA THR A 127 21.72 -7.51 10.73
C THR A 127 22.34 -6.67 11.85
N ASP A 128 23.19 -7.28 12.68
CA ASP A 128 23.85 -6.61 13.79
C ASP A 128 24.94 -5.66 13.30
N ASP A 129 25.69 -6.05 12.26
CA ASP A 129 26.71 -5.21 11.64
C ASP A 129 26.09 -3.97 10.96
N ILE A 130 24.96 -4.14 10.27
CA ILE A 130 24.18 -3.02 9.74
C ILE A 130 23.72 -2.09 10.88
N ASN A 131 23.24 -2.65 12.01
CA ASN A 131 22.82 -1.86 13.17
C ASN A 131 23.97 -1.03 13.76
N LYS A 132 25.19 -1.58 13.86
CA LYS A 132 26.37 -0.85 14.33
C LYS A 132 26.65 0.38 13.47
N ILE A 133 26.62 0.22 12.14
CA ILE A 133 26.84 1.36 11.22
C ILE A 133 25.69 2.36 11.31
N LEU A 134 24.43 1.91 11.39
CA LEU A 134 23.28 2.82 11.53
C LEU A 134 23.36 3.65 12.82
N GLN A 135 23.78 3.05 13.93
CA GLN A 135 24.02 3.77 15.19
C GLN A 135 25.14 4.81 15.03
N TRP A 136 26.25 4.42 14.39
CA TRP A 136 27.34 5.34 14.11
C TRP A 136 26.91 6.49 13.19
N LEU A 137 26.16 6.22 12.13
CA LEU A 137 25.62 7.23 11.21
C LEU A 137 24.66 8.19 11.92
N ALA A 138 23.86 7.69 12.87
CA ALA A 138 23.00 8.54 13.70
C ALA A 138 23.83 9.48 14.59
N HIS A 139 24.93 8.99 15.18
CA HIS A 139 25.86 9.83 15.93
C HIS A 139 26.53 10.88 15.04
N GLU A 140 27.03 10.51 13.86
CA GLU A 140 27.65 11.45 12.91
C GLU A 140 26.66 12.47 12.36
N LYS A 141 25.40 12.09 12.13
CA LYS A 141 24.33 13.02 11.77
C LYS A 141 24.20 14.13 12.81
N ASN A 142 24.13 13.77 14.10
CA ASN A 142 23.99 14.72 15.19
C ASN A 142 25.25 15.58 15.36
N LYS A 143 26.43 14.94 15.33
CA LYS A 143 27.73 15.61 15.47
C LYS A 143 27.98 16.65 14.36
N ARG A 144 27.60 16.33 13.13
CA ARG A 144 27.74 17.24 11.97
C ARG A 144 26.52 18.16 11.78
N ASN A 145 25.54 18.09 12.67
CA ASN A 145 24.27 18.83 12.60
C ASN A 145 23.58 18.75 11.23
N ILE A 146 23.46 17.52 10.69
CA ILE A 146 22.91 17.28 9.35
C ILE A 146 21.39 17.08 9.43
N GLU A 147 20.65 17.98 8.78
CA GLU A 147 19.22 17.80 8.54
C GLU A 147 18.97 16.95 7.30
N PHE A 148 18.08 15.97 7.42
CA PHE A 148 17.68 15.12 6.29
C PHE A 148 16.64 15.83 5.45
N VAL A 149 16.81 15.78 4.13
CA VAL A 149 15.93 16.46 3.17
C VAL A 149 15.13 15.45 2.36
N HIS A 150 13.87 15.78 2.10
CA HIS A 150 12.94 14.95 1.34
C HIS A 150 12.23 15.79 0.27
N GLY A 151 11.77 15.15 -0.80
CA GLY A 151 11.06 15.80 -1.91
C GLY A 151 11.92 16.09 -3.15
N ILE A 152 11.25 16.58 -4.19
CA ILE A 152 11.83 16.84 -5.51
C ILE A 152 12.79 18.04 -5.44
N GLY A 153 13.92 17.94 -6.14
CA GLY A 153 14.93 19.01 -6.22
C GLY A 153 15.83 19.15 -4.98
N LYS A 154 15.67 18.31 -3.95
CA LYS A 154 16.53 18.31 -2.76
C LYS A 154 17.70 17.34 -2.92
N ARG A 155 18.93 17.82 -2.67
CA ARG A 155 20.15 17.01 -2.73
C ARG A 155 20.46 16.38 -1.37
N LYS A 156 20.31 15.06 -1.25
CA LYS A 156 20.63 14.31 -0.04
C LYS A 156 22.14 14.24 0.21
N THR A 157 22.54 14.37 1.48
CA THR A 157 23.94 14.18 1.93
C THR A 157 24.34 12.71 1.82
N LYS A 158 25.65 12.42 1.86
CA LYS A 158 26.15 11.03 1.84
C LYS A 158 25.65 10.24 3.06
N ILE A 159 25.74 10.83 4.26
CA ILE A 159 25.22 10.22 5.50
C ILE A 159 23.74 9.87 5.37
N GLN A 160 22.91 10.77 4.82
CA GLN A 160 21.50 10.46 4.58
C GLN A 160 21.34 9.29 3.60
N LYS A 161 22.05 9.31 2.47
CA LYS A 161 21.98 8.23 1.47
C LYS A 161 22.38 6.87 2.05
N TRP A 162 23.48 6.81 2.79
CA TRP A 162 23.95 5.59 3.43
C TRP A 162 22.97 5.09 4.48
N THR A 163 22.42 6.00 5.29
CA THR A 163 21.41 5.65 6.32
C THR A 163 20.16 5.04 5.67
N GLU A 164 19.63 5.67 4.62
CA GLU A 164 18.46 5.18 3.90
C GLU A 164 18.73 3.83 3.21
N GLN A 165 19.88 3.69 2.54
CA GLN A 165 20.26 2.43 1.86
C GLN A 165 20.42 1.27 2.84
N LEU A 166 21.13 1.48 3.96
CA LEU A 166 21.31 0.45 4.99
C LEU A 166 20.00 0.10 5.69
N SER A 167 19.11 1.08 5.90
CA SER A 167 17.78 0.84 6.45
C SER A 167 16.93 -0.01 5.49
N GLU A 168 16.97 0.28 4.18
CA GLU A 168 16.28 -0.53 3.16
C GLU A 168 16.84 -1.98 3.14
N TYR A 169 18.16 -2.14 3.18
CA TYR A 169 18.78 -3.46 3.21
C TYR A 169 18.41 -4.25 4.46
N LYS A 170 18.35 -3.61 5.62
CA LYS A 170 17.89 -4.23 6.87
C LYS A 170 16.45 -4.73 6.76
N GLU A 171 15.52 -3.88 6.31
CA GLU A 171 14.11 -4.24 6.15
C GLU A 171 13.93 -5.41 5.16
N ARG A 172 14.71 -5.39 4.06
CA ARG A 172 14.69 -6.48 3.08
C ARG A 172 15.28 -7.77 3.62
N GLN A 173 16.33 -7.69 4.43
CA GLN A 173 16.91 -8.85 5.09
C GLN A 173 15.92 -9.49 6.07
N GLU A 174 15.17 -8.69 6.83
CA GLU A 174 14.08 -9.16 7.69
C GLU A 174 12.99 -9.89 6.89
N LYS A 175 12.60 -9.35 5.72
CA LYS A 175 11.64 -10.00 4.80
C LYS A 175 12.17 -11.34 4.26
N TYR A 176 13.45 -11.43 3.92
CA TYR A 176 14.07 -12.69 3.50
C TYR A 176 14.14 -13.70 4.65
N ASN A 177 14.50 -13.26 5.86
CA ASN A 177 14.51 -14.10 7.06
C ASN A 177 13.11 -14.65 7.37
N LEU A 178 12.07 -13.82 7.28
CA LEU A 178 10.67 -14.26 7.44
C LEU A 178 10.29 -15.29 6.37
N SER A 179 10.64 -15.02 5.11
CA SER A 179 10.36 -15.94 4.00
C SER A 179 11.10 -17.27 4.15
N LYS A 180 12.34 -17.26 4.67
CA LYS A 180 13.12 -18.48 4.95
C LYS A 180 12.49 -19.35 6.05
N LYS A 181 11.85 -18.76 7.05
CA LYS A 181 11.08 -19.51 8.07
C LYS A 181 9.93 -20.30 7.45
N ILE A 182 9.38 -19.84 6.32
CA ILE A 182 8.33 -20.55 5.57
C ILE A 182 8.90 -21.76 4.83
N PHE A 183 10.16 -21.71 4.35
CA PHE A 183 10.79 -22.83 3.65
C PHE A 183 10.88 -24.10 4.50
N SER A 184 11.02 -23.96 5.82
CA SER A 184 11.20 -25.07 6.76
C SER A 184 9.90 -25.80 7.12
N LYS A 185 8.73 -25.30 6.71
CA LYS A 185 7.41 -25.87 7.05
C LYS A 185 6.83 -26.77 5.94
N ARG A 186 7.63 -27.11 4.93
CA ARG A 186 7.32 -28.07 3.86
C ARG A 186 8.50 -28.99 3.68
#